data_AF-A0A800N8U0-F1
#
_entry.id   AF-A0A800N8U0-F1
#
_cell.length_a   1.000
_cell.length_b   1.000
_cell.length_c   1.000
_cell.angle_alpha   90.00
_cell.angle_beta   90.00
_cell.angle_gamma   90.00
#
_symmetry.space_group_name_H-M   'P 1'
#
loop_
_entity.id
_entity.type
_entity.pdbx_description
1 polymer ?
#
loop_
_entity_poly.entity_id
_entity_poly.type
_entity_poly.pdbx_seq_one_letter_code
_entity_poly.pdbx_strand_id
1 'polypeptide(L)'
;MTPKETAKHRSKFTSSLKDKLIAEWEEKTNQKWPRYTEEVLDKNGEVARSIGQPYDAHHVIENNFGGPHEWWNIHPAKYPNEHQAGIHGKGAPSGKLFPRR
;
A
#
# COMPACT_ATOMS: atom_id res chain seq x y z
N MET A 1 -15.94 9.17 -1.75
CA MET A 1 -16.05 9.84 -0.44
C MET A 1 -15.59 11.28 -0.60
N THR A 2 -16.01 12.20 0.28
CA THR A 2 -15.40 13.56 0.35
C THR A 2 -13.95 13.47 0.86
N PRO A 3 -13.12 14.51 0.67
CA PRO A 3 -11.76 14.54 1.23
C PRO A 3 -11.74 14.34 2.76
N LYS A 4 -12.71 14.93 3.48
CA LYS A 4 -12.82 14.82 4.94
C LYS A 4 -13.13 13.38 5.40
N GLU A 5 -14.08 12.73 4.73
CA GLU A 5 -14.42 11.32 5.01
C GLU A 5 -13.26 10.39 4.69
N THR A 6 -12.58 10.65 3.57
CA THR A 6 -11.40 9.91 3.12
C THR A 6 -10.27 9.96 4.15
N ALA A 7 -10.00 11.14 4.70
CA ALA A 7 -8.99 11.33 5.73
C ALA A 7 -9.36 10.58 7.02
N LYS A 8 -10.62 10.68 7.45
CA LYS A 8 -11.16 9.94 8.62
C LYS A 8 -11.12 8.42 8.43
N HIS A 9 -11.34 7.94 7.22
CA HIS A 9 -11.21 6.52 6.91
C HIS A 9 -9.75 6.09 6.97
N ARG A 10 -8.86 6.81 6.26
CA ARG A 10 -7.42 6.55 6.23
C ARG A 10 -6.79 6.52 7.62
N SER A 11 -7.21 7.40 8.52
CA SER A 11 -6.66 7.46 9.88
C SER A 11 -6.91 6.18 10.70
N LYS A 12 -7.86 5.33 10.28
CA LYS A 12 -8.10 4.02 10.90
C LYS A 12 -7.07 2.97 10.45
N PHE A 13 -6.37 3.18 9.33
CA PHE A 13 -5.29 2.31 8.86
C PHE A 13 -3.99 2.61 9.61
N THR A 14 -3.98 2.29 10.90
CA THR A 14 -2.81 2.46 11.77
C THR A 14 -1.71 1.45 11.42
N SER A 15 -0.47 1.71 11.85
CA SER A 15 0.63 0.76 11.71
C SER A 15 0.32 -0.59 12.34
N SER A 16 -0.29 -0.60 13.53
CA SER A 16 -0.69 -1.83 14.22
C SER A 16 -1.76 -2.62 13.46
N LEU A 17 -2.75 -1.94 12.87
CA LEU A 17 -3.75 -2.60 12.03
C LEU A 17 -3.09 -3.16 10.76
N LYS A 18 -2.26 -2.37 10.08
CA LYS A 18 -1.54 -2.80 8.88
C LYS A 18 -0.70 -4.05 9.17
N ASP A 19 0.07 -4.08 10.26
CA ASP A 19 0.92 -5.23 10.60
C ASP A 19 0.09 -6.49 10.91
N LYS A 20 -1.06 -6.32 11.58
CA LYS A 20 -2.04 -7.40 11.77
C LYS A 20 -2.58 -7.92 10.43
N LEU A 21 -2.98 -7.04 9.52
CA LEU A 21 -3.53 -7.43 8.21
C LEU A 21 -2.48 -8.08 7.32
N ILE A 22 -1.21 -7.68 7.40
CA ILE A 22 -0.10 -8.37 6.72
C ILE A 22 0.04 -9.80 7.24
N ALA A 23 0.00 -10.01 8.57
CA ALA A 23 0.09 -11.34 9.15
C ALA A 23 -1.11 -12.22 8.74
N GLU A 24 -2.32 -11.66 8.74
CA GLU A 24 -3.52 -12.36 8.24
C GLU A 24 -3.39 -12.68 6.74
N TRP A 25 -2.88 -11.76 5.93
CA TRP A 25 -2.64 -12.00 4.51
C TRP A 25 -1.66 -13.17 4.30
N GLU A 26 -0.55 -13.21 5.05
CA GLU A 26 0.42 -14.32 4.99
C GLU A 26 -0.22 -15.66 5.37
N GLU A 27 -1.02 -15.69 6.44
CA GLU A 27 -1.74 -16.88 6.90
C GLU A 27 -2.74 -17.37 5.84
N LYS A 28 -3.59 -16.47 5.32
CA LYS A 28 -4.68 -16.83 4.40
C LYS A 28 -4.22 -17.19 3.00
N THR A 29 -3.08 -16.63 2.57
CA THR A 29 -2.52 -16.91 1.23
C THR A 29 -1.43 -17.97 1.25
N ASN A 30 -0.96 -18.38 2.44
CA ASN A 30 0.21 -19.24 2.64
C ASN A 30 1.47 -18.71 1.93
N GLN A 31 1.60 -17.38 1.84
CA GLN A 31 2.74 -16.68 1.26
C GLN A 31 3.44 -15.83 2.32
N LYS A 32 4.64 -15.35 2.01
CA LYS A 32 5.36 -14.40 2.85
C LYS A 32 5.32 -13.01 2.24
N TRP A 33 5.03 -12.02 3.07
CA TRP A 33 5.02 -10.63 2.65
C TRP A 33 6.44 -10.22 2.27
N PRO A 34 6.68 -9.77 1.02
CA PRO A 34 8.01 -9.45 0.56
C PRO A 34 8.60 -8.28 1.35
N ARG A 35 9.90 -8.36 1.59
CA ARG A 35 10.69 -7.37 2.34
C ARG A 35 11.88 -6.92 1.51
N TYR A 36 12.34 -5.70 1.77
CA TYR A 36 13.53 -5.18 1.10
C TYR A 36 14.78 -5.94 1.55
N THR A 37 15.56 -6.40 0.58
CA THR A 37 16.86 -7.05 0.79
C THR A 37 18.03 -6.08 0.62
N GLU A 38 17.74 -4.88 0.13
CA GLU A 38 18.67 -3.79 -0.13
C GLU A 38 18.01 -2.48 0.30
N GLU A 39 18.80 -1.47 0.67
CA GLU A 39 18.27 -0.15 0.95
C GLU A 39 17.78 0.49 -0.36
N VAL A 40 16.62 1.13 -0.31
CA VAL A 40 16.14 1.96 -1.41
C VAL A 40 16.42 3.41 -1.06
N LEU A 41 17.25 4.06 -1.86
CA LEU A 41 17.58 5.48 -1.69
C LEU A 41 16.56 6.35 -2.42
N ASP A 42 16.27 7.52 -1.84
CA ASP A 42 15.50 8.56 -2.52
C ASP A 42 16.37 9.37 -3.49
N LYS A 43 15.77 10.39 -4.11
CA LYS A 43 16.46 11.28 -5.08
C LYS A 43 17.60 12.10 -4.46
N ASN A 44 17.65 12.24 -3.14
CA ASN A 44 18.68 12.97 -2.42
C ASN A 44 19.77 12.02 -1.88
N GLY A 45 19.64 10.71 -2.08
CA GLY A 45 20.55 9.69 -1.55
C GLY A 45 20.23 9.26 -0.11
N GLU A 46 19.08 9.66 0.45
CA GLU A 46 18.65 9.24 1.79
C GLU A 46 17.91 7.91 1.74
N VAL A 47 17.98 7.11 2.82
CA VAL A 47 17.30 5.81 2.88
C VAL A 47 15.78 6.01 2.95
N ALA A 48 15.09 5.74 1.84
CA ALA A 48 13.64 5.77 1.74
C ALA A 48 12.99 4.47 2.26
N ARG A 49 13.66 3.33 2.06
CA ARG A 49 13.26 2.02 2.61
C ARG A 49 14.48 1.26 3.09
N SER A 50 14.42 0.75 4.31
CA SER A 50 15.52 0.01 4.92
C SER A 50 15.42 -1.50 4.66
N ILE A 51 16.54 -2.19 4.79
CA ILE A 51 16.60 -3.66 4.73
C ILE A 51 15.66 -4.25 5.79
N GLY A 52 14.88 -5.26 5.41
CA GLY A 52 13.91 -5.94 6.28
C GLY A 52 12.55 -5.22 6.40
N GLN A 53 12.44 -3.97 5.95
CA GLN A 53 11.14 -3.28 5.90
C GLN A 53 10.20 -4.04 4.95
N PRO A 54 8.90 -4.23 5.31
CA PRO A 54 7.93 -4.82 4.40
C PRO A 54 7.68 -3.89 3.21
N TYR A 55 7.35 -4.48 2.06
CA TYR A 55 6.83 -3.72 0.92
C TYR A 55 5.55 -2.97 1.34
N ASP A 56 5.25 -1.88 0.66
CA ASP A 56 4.12 -1.03 1.03
C ASP A 56 2.82 -1.83 0.90
N ALA A 57 1.91 -1.70 1.87
CA ALA A 57 0.58 -2.28 1.78
C ALA A 57 -0.32 -1.33 0.97
N HIS A 58 -0.63 -1.71 -0.26
CA HIS A 58 -1.54 -0.98 -1.13
C HIS A 58 -2.95 -1.59 -1.06
N HIS A 59 -3.98 -0.75 -0.97
CA HIS A 59 -5.36 -1.23 -0.98
C HIS A 59 -5.83 -1.62 -2.40
N VAL A 60 -6.40 -2.81 -2.59
CA VAL A 60 -6.94 -3.23 -3.90
C VAL A 60 -8.13 -2.34 -4.31
N ILE A 61 -9.07 -2.13 -3.39
CA ILE A 61 -10.09 -1.09 -3.48
C ILE A 61 -9.57 0.14 -2.75
N GLU A 62 -9.35 1.24 -3.47
CA GLU A 62 -8.69 2.40 -2.90
C GLU A 62 -9.47 3.06 -1.74
N ASN A 63 -8.72 3.64 -0.80
CA ASN A 63 -9.24 4.31 0.39
C ASN A 63 -10.28 5.41 0.06
N ASN A 64 -10.11 6.16 -1.04
CA ASN A 64 -11.02 7.25 -1.43
C ASN A 64 -12.41 6.74 -1.91
N PHE A 65 -12.48 5.44 -2.20
CA PHE A 65 -13.69 4.71 -2.58
C PHE A 65 -14.24 3.87 -1.42
N GLY A 66 -13.69 4.01 -0.22
CA GLY A 66 -14.17 3.31 0.97
C GLY A 66 -13.78 1.84 1.02
N GLY A 67 -12.70 1.46 0.32
CA GLY A 67 -12.17 0.11 0.39
C GLY A 67 -11.80 -0.26 1.83
N PRO A 68 -12.24 -1.43 2.32
CA PRO A 68 -12.13 -1.76 3.73
C PRO A 68 -10.68 -2.08 4.13
N HIS A 69 -10.37 -1.95 5.42
CA HIS A 69 -9.07 -2.31 5.98
C HIS A 69 -9.06 -3.79 6.38
N GLU A 70 -9.01 -4.65 5.37
CA GLU A 70 -9.10 -6.10 5.50
C GLU A 70 -7.93 -6.77 4.77
N TRP A 71 -7.54 -7.96 5.21
CA TRP A 71 -6.37 -8.67 4.66
C TRP A 71 -6.52 -8.91 3.15
N TRP A 72 -7.73 -9.24 2.70
CA TRP A 72 -8.01 -9.51 1.30
C TRP A 72 -8.05 -8.24 0.44
N ASN A 73 -8.11 -7.06 1.07
CA ASN A 73 -8.11 -5.77 0.39
C ASN A 73 -6.74 -5.09 0.44
N ILE A 74 -5.67 -5.77 0.86
CA ILE A 74 -4.29 -5.26 0.78
C ILE A 74 -3.40 -6.17 -0.07
N HIS A 75 -2.43 -5.57 -0.73
CA HIS A 75 -1.43 -6.26 -1.55
C HIS A 75 -0.04 -5.62 -1.37
N PRO A 76 1.05 -6.40 -1.28
CA PRO A 76 2.40 -5.84 -1.25
C PRO A 76 2.73 -5.15 -2.57
N ALA A 77 3.29 -3.95 -2.50
CA ALA A 77 3.82 -3.23 -3.66
C ALA A 77 5.16 -2.57 -3.34
N LYS A 78 6.20 -2.87 -4.13
CA LYS A 78 7.53 -2.30 -3.98
C LYS A 78 7.53 -0.80 -4.29
N TYR A 79 8.17 -0.02 -3.43
CA TYR A 79 8.46 1.40 -3.64
C TYR A 79 9.70 1.58 -4.54
N PRO A 80 9.73 2.58 -5.43
CA PRO A 80 8.58 3.35 -5.91
C PRO A 80 7.88 2.69 -7.11
N ASN A 81 8.55 1.73 -7.76
CA ASN A 81 8.24 1.32 -9.13
C ASN A 81 6.93 0.54 -9.27
N GLU A 82 6.57 -0.30 -8.30
CA GLU A 82 5.29 -1.02 -8.34
C GLU A 82 4.17 -0.16 -7.75
N HIS A 83 4.42 0.50 -6.61
CA HIS A 83 3.38 1.23 -5.90
C HIS A 83 3.06 2.60 -6.54
N GLN A 84 4.04 3.52 -6.55
CA GLN A 84 3.80 4.89 -6.97
C GLN A 84 3.81 5.02 -8.49
N ALA A 85 4.79 4.42 -9.17
CA ALA A 85 4.93 4.51 -10.62
C ALA A 85 4.10 3.46 -11.37
N GLY A 86 3.91 2.28 -10.80
CA GLY A 86 3.17 1.19 -11.41
C GLY A 86 1.67 1.35 -11.21
N ILE A 87 1.21 1.19 -9.97
CA ILE A 87 -0.20 1.27 -9.61
C ILE A 87 -0.71 2.68 -9.78
N HIS A 88 -0.11 3.70 -9.15
CA HIS A 88 -0.63 5.08 -9.21
C HIS A 88 -0.09 5.94 -10.37
N GLY A 89 0.69 5.33 -11.28
CA GLY A 89 1.34 5.99 -12.40
C GLY A 89 0.38 6.52 -13.46
N LYS A 90 0.91 7.39 -14.33
CA LYS A 90 0.16 7.94 -15.45
C LYS A 90 -0.22 6.82 -16.43
N GLY A 91 -1.51 6.71 -16.76
CA GLY A 91 -2.02 5.71 -17.69
C GLY A 91 -2.25 4.31 -17.08
N ALA A 92 -1.92 4.12 -15.80
CA ALA A 92 -2.16 2.87 -15.10
C ALA A 92 -3.67 2.56 -15.00
N PRO A 93 -4.07 1.27 -15.00
CA PRO A 93 -5.48 0.87 -14.88
C PRO A 93 -6.16 1.44 -13.62
N SER A 94 -5.42 1.64 -12.53
CA SER A 94 -5.96 2.23 -11.29
C SER A 94 -6.62 3.59 -11.54
N GLY A 95 -6.03 4.46 -12.38
CA GLY A 95 -6.59 5.78 -12.66
C GLY A 95 -7.90 5.74 -13.45
N LYS A 96 -8.18 4.62 -14.13
CA LYS A 96 -9.46 4.37 -14.80
C LYS A 96 -10.49 3.77 -13.85
N LEU A 97 -10.06 2.83 -13.00
CA LEU A 97 -10.93 2.14 -12.03
C LEU A 97 -11.29 3.02 -10.82
N PHE A 98 -10.34 3.84 -10.40
CA PHE A 98 -10.40 4.74 -9.25
C PHE A 98 -9.99 6.16 -9.68
N PRO A 99 -10.84 6.86 -10.46
CA PRO A 99 -10.53 8.20 -10.91
C PRO A 99 -10.36 9.14 -9.73
N ARG A 100 -9.31 9.98 -9.79
CA ARG A 100 -9.04 11.01 -8.78
C ARG A 100 -10.22 11.99 -8.74
N ARG A 101 -10.69 12.29 -7.53
CA ARG A 101 -11.80 13.21 -7.26
C ARG A 101 -11.28 14.53 -6.71
#